data_AF-A0AAE6C1U4-F1
#
_entry.id   AF-A0AAE6C1U4-F1
#
_cell.length_a   1.000
_cell.length_b   1.000
_cell.length_c   1.000
_cell.angle_alpha   90.00
_cell.angle_beta   90.00
_cell.angle_gamma   90.00
#
_symmetry.space_group_name_H-M   'P 1'
#
loop_
_entity.id
_entity.type
_entity.pdbx_description
1 polymer ?
#
loop_
_entity_poly.entity_id
_entity_poly.type
_entity_poly.pdbx_seq_one_letter_code
_entity_poly.pdbx_strand_id
1 'polypeptide(L)'
;MRQIFLAIALIAAPVAAFTGFELYASNTPAKTADLGDLSPFKTIVADVQSLASKGDLPGAAKRITDYETAWDQAETAIRPLNPTDWNNIDAASDAALKALRRSAPSADEVNKTLTDLMAVLKNPTQLAR
;
A
#
# COMPACT_ATOMS: atom_id res chain seq x y z
N MET A 1 29.96 70.28 -12.06
CA MET A 1 28.60 70.86 -12.14
C MET A 1 27.73 69.91 -12.96
N ARG A 2 26.53 69.60 -12.44
CA ARG A 2 25.36 68.98 -13.10
C ARG A 2 25.54 67.53 -13.59
N GLN A 3 24.91 66.54 -12.94
CA GLN A 3 23.50 66.08 -13.17
C GLN A 3 23.36 65.61 -14.63
N ILE A 4 22.95 64.37 -14.93
CA ILE A 4 21.58 63.85 -14.77
C ILE A 4 21.58 62.30 -14.75
N PHE A 5 20.60 61.75 -14.02
CA PHE A 5 20.22 60.37 -13.81
C PHE A 5 19.79 59.58 -15.07
N LEU A 6 19.59 58.26 -14.85
CA LEU A 6 18.64 57.32 -15.48
C LEU A 6 19.21 56.30 -16.49
N ALA A 7 19.31 55.05 -16.03
CA ALA A 7 18.51 53.94 -16.56
C ALA A 7 18.74 52.66 -15.72
N ILE A 8 17.99 52.53 -14.61
CA ILE A 8 17.70 51.21 -14.04
C ILE A 8 16.46 50.71 -14.76
N ALA A 9 16.66 49.83 -15.74
CA ALA A 9 15.63 48.92 -16.19
C ALA A 9 16.31 47.75 -16.90
N LEU A 10 15.74 46.56 -16.69
CA LEU A 10 15.90 45.36 -17.53
C LEU A 10 16.87 44.26 -17.09
N ILE A 11 16.78 43.79 -15.83
CA ILE A 11 16.97 42.36 -15.53
C ILE A 11 15.96 41.93 -14.46
N ALA A 12 14.67 41.90 -14.79
CA ALA A 12 13.64 41.38 -13.87
C ALA A 12 12.54 40.56 -14.57
N ALA A 13 12.76 40.15 -15.82
CA ALA A 13 11.73 39.46 -16.62
C ALA A 13 11.90 37.93 -16.78
N PRO A 14 13.10 37.30 -16.73
CA PRO A 14 13.16 35.84 -16.95
C PRO A 14 12.89 35.00 -15.70
N VAL A 15 13.18 35.52 -14.49
CA VAL A 15 13.13 34.71 -13.25
C VAL A 15 11.70 34.56 -12.73
N ALA A 16 10.84 35.57 -12.89
CA ALA A 16 9.45 35.51 -12.43
C ALA A 16 8.58 34.55 -13.28
N ALA A 17 8.91 34.37 -14.57
CA ALA A 17 8.20 33.44 -15.44
C ALA A 17 8.55 31.98 -15.15
N PHE A 18 9.80 31.70 -14.72
CA PHE A 18 10.23 30.34 -14.37
C PHE A 18 9.68 29.90 -13.00
N THR A 19 9.64 30.80 -12.01
CA THR A 19 9.06 30.49 -10.68
C THR A 19 7.54 30.36 -10.70
N GLY A 20 6.84 31.12 -11.54
CA GLY A 20 5.39 30.99 -11.69
C GLY A 20 4.94 29.66 -12.33
N PHE A 21 5.72 29.13 -13.28
CA PHE A 21 5.42 27.87 -13.96
C PHE A 21 5.69 26.65 -13.08
N GLU A 22 6.78 26.63 -12.31
CA GLU A 22 7.06 25.57 -11.33
C GLU A 22 6.01 25.51 -10.20
N LEU A 23 5.55 26.67 -9.69
CA LEU A 23 4.51 26.71 -8.65
C LEU A 23 3.12 26.30 -9.17
N TYR A 24 2.81 26.55 -10.44
CA TYR A 24 1.53 26.12 -11.04
C TYR A 24 1.53 24.63 -11.40
N ALA A 25 2.66 24.08 -11.87
CA ALA A 25 2.80 22.66 -12.20
C ALA A 25 2.88 21.74 -10.96
N SER A 26 3.27 22.27 -9.80
CA SER A 26 3.46 21.49 -8.55
C SER A 26 2.17 21.29 -7.72
N ASN A 27 1.03 21.84 -8.16
CA ASN A 27 -0.23 21.82 -7.40
C ASN A 27 -1.20 20.69 -7.78
N THR A 28 -0.78 19.74 -8.61
CA THR A 28 -1.48 18.45 -8.68
C THR A 28 -1.06 17.64 -7.46
N PRO A 29 -1.97 17.29 -6.51
CA PRO A 29 -1.62 16.31 -5.50
C PRO A 29 -1.10 15.07 -6.22
N ALA A 30 0.14 14.68 -5.92
CA ALA A 30 0.74 13.49 -6.51
C ALA A 30 -0.22 12.34 -6.28
N LYS A 31 -0.75 11.77 -7.37
CA LYS A 31 -1.61 10.59 -7.28
C LYS A 31 -0.78 9.51 -6.58
N THR A 32 -1.22 9.09 -5.40
CA THR A 32 -0.58 7.99 -4.66
C THR A 32 -0.47 6.80 -5.60
N ALA A 33 0.73 6.23 -5.69
CA ALA A 33 0.98 5.11 -6.59
C ALA A 33 0.18 3.88 -6.13
N ASP A 34 -0.08 2.93 -7.02
CA ASP A 34 -0.54 1.61 -6.60
C ASP A 34 0.62 0.85 -5.91
N LEU A 35 0.32 -0.17 -5.13
CA LEU A 35 1.30 -1.00 -4.41
C LEU A 35 2.11 -1.94 -5.34
N GLY A 36 1.81 -1.94 -6.64
CA GLY A 36 2.48 -2.78 -7.63
C GLY A 36 1.85 -4.18 -7.75
N ASP A 37 2.66 -5.18 -8.07
CA ASP A 37 2.16 -6.53 -8.28
C ASP A 37 1.93 -7.30 -6.97
N LEU A 38 0.66 -7.43 -6.58
CA LEU A 38 0.22 -8.20 -5.41
C LEU A 38 -0.07 -9.69 -5.72
N SER A 39 0.21 -10.17 -6.93
CA SER A 39 -0.10 -11.54 -7.37
C SER A 39 0.59 -12.65 -6.56
N PRO A 40 1.84 -12.48 -6.10
CA PRO A 40 2.46 -13.44 -5.20
C PRO A 40 1.68 -13.62 -3.88
N PHE A 41 1.26 -12.51 -3.26
CA PHE A 41 0.46 -12.52 -2.03
C PHE A 41 -0.89 -13.20 -2.21
N LYS A 42 -1.61 -12.84 -3.29
CA LYS A 42 -2.90 -13.46 -3.65
C LYS A 42 -2.75 -14.98 -3.85
N THR A 43 -1.65 -15.42 -4.47
CA THR A 43 -1.40 -16.85 -4.69
C THR A 43 -1.23 -17.59 -3.37
N ILE A 44 -0.41 -17.07 -2.45
CA ILE A 44 -0.21 -17.71 -1.15
C ILE A 44 -1.52 -17.74 -0.35
N VAL A 45 -2.28 -16.64 -0.31
CA VAL A 45 -3.58 -16.61 0.39
C VAL A 45 -4.57 -17.62 -0.21
N ALA A 46 -4.60 -17.79 -1.53
CA ALA A 46 -5.43 -18.81 -2.18
C ALA A 46 -5.02 -20.24 -1.77
N ASP A 47 -3.72 -20.50 -1.63
CA ASP A 47 -3.22 -21.78 -1.10
C ASP A 47 -3.67 -22.00 0.36
N VAL A 48 -3.60 -20.96 1.20
CA VAL A 48 -4.08 -21.03 2.59
C VAL A 48 -5.58 -21.35 2.63
N GLN A 49 -6.40 -20.69 1.79
CA GLN A 49 -7.83 -20.97 1.66
C GLN A 49 -8.10 -22.42 1.21
N SER A 50 -7.31 -22.95 0.27
CA SER A 50 -7.41 -24.34 -0.19
C SER A 50 -7.12 -25.35 0.92
N LEU A 51 -6.16 -25.06 1.80
CA LEU A 51 -5.85 -25.91 2.96
C LEU A 51 -6.95 -25.81 4.03
N ALA A 52 -7.37 -24.60 4.37
CA ALA A 52 -8.41 -24.35 5.37
C ALA A 52 -9.76 -24.97 4.99
N SER A 53 -10.17 -24.86 3.72
CA SER A 53 -11.40 -25.47 3.21
C SER A 53 -11.41 -27.00 3.22
N LYS A 54 -10.23 -27.64 3.26
CA LYS A 54 -10.07 -29.09 3.44
C LYS A 54 -10.00 -29.52 4.92
N GLY A 55 -10.08 -28.56 5.84
CA GLY A 55 -9.91 -28.80 7.29
C GLY A 55 -8.44 -28.91 7.73
N ASP A 56 -7.47 -28.68 6.84
CA ASP A 56 -6.05 -28.69 7.17
C ASP A 56 -5.60 -27.34 7.76
N LEU A 57 -6.08 -27.05 8.96
CA LEU A 57 -5.71 -25.83 9.70
C LEU A 57 -4.21 -25.77 10.06
N PRO A 58 -3.53 -26.88 10.43
CA PRO A 58 -2.07 -26.87 10.62
C PRO A 58 -1.30 -26.52 9.35
N GLY A 59 -1.69 -27.09 8.20
CA GLY A 59 -1.11 -26.75 6.90
C GLY A 59 -1.37 -25.29 6.53
N ALA A 60 -2.60 -24.80 6.74
CA ALA A 60 -2.95 -23.40 6.53
C ALA A 60 -2.11 -22.46 7.41
N ALA A 61 -1.89 -22.80 8.68
CA ALA A 61 -1.05 -22.03 9.61
C ALA A 61 0.43 -21.97 9.17
N LYS A 62 0.95 -23.06 8.58
CA LYS A 62 2.29 -23.05 7.97
C LYS A 62 2.31 -22.12 6.75
N ARG A 63 1.34 -22.25 5.84
CA ARG A 63 1.31 -21.49 4.59
C ARG A 63 1.04 -19.99 4.80
N ILE A 64 0.27 -19.61 5.82
CA ILE A 64 0.09 -18.18 6.16
C ILE A 64 1.37 -17.57 6.75
N THR A 65 2.30 -18.38 7.29
CA THR A 65 3.62 -17.89 7.74
C THR A 65 4.54 -17.60 6.54
N ASP A 66 4.42 -18.36 5.44
CA ASP A 66 5.09 -18.03 4.17
C ASP A 66 4.56 -16.68 3.63
N TYR A 67 3.24 -16.44 3.77
CA TYR A 67 2.61 -15.16 3.40
C TYR A 67 3.19 -14.00 4.21
N GLU A 68 3.20 -14.12 5.54
CA GLU A 68 3.75 -13.09 6.45
C GLU A 68 5.21 -12.78 6.10
N THR A 69 6.02 -13.81 5.89
CA THR A 69 7.43 -13.65 5.50
C THR A 69 7.57 -12.85 4.20
N ALA A 70 6.76 -13.17 3.18
CA ALA A 70 6.80 -12.45 1.91
C ALA A 70 6.30 -11.00 2.05
N TRP A 71 5.27 -10.78 2.87
CA TRP A 71 4.70 -9.45 3.14
C TRP A 71 5.73 -8.54 3.82
N ASP A 72 6.37 -9.03 4.88
CA ASP A 72 7.41 -8.31 5.63
C ASP A 72 8.62 -7.97 4.75
N GLN A 73 9.05 -8.91 3.90
CA GLN A 73 10.14 -8.67 2.95
C GLN A 73 9.83 -7.56 1.95
N ALA A 74 8.55 -7.42 1.56
CA ALA A 74 8.11 -6.40 0.62
C ALA A 74 7.86 -5.05 1.27
N GLU A 75 7.63 -4.98 2.59
CA GLU A 75 7.17 -3.77 3.31
C GLU A 75 7.96 -2.52 2.89
N THR A 76 9.29 -2.59 2.98
CA THR A 76 10.16 -1.43 2.72
C THR A 76 10.04 -0.88 1.29
N ALA A 77 9.66 -1.73 0.33
CA ALA A 77 9.46 -1.36 -1.06
C ALA A 77 8.04 -0.87 -1.35
N ILE A 78 7.02 -1.50 -0.78
CA ILE A 78 5.62 -1.23 -1.15
C ILE A 78 4.92 -0.23 -0.22
N ARG A 79 5.24 -0.20 1.08
CA ARG A 79 4.59 0.69 2.05
C ARG A 79 4.73 2.18 1.73
N PRO A 80 5.91 2.68 1.28
CA PRO A 80 6.06 4.09 0.92
C PRO A 80 5.26 4.50 -0.33
N LEU A 81 4.88 3.55 -1.19
CA LEU A 81 4.14 3.84 -2.43
C LEU A 81 2.72 4.30 -2.13
N ASN A 82 2.07 3.62 -1.17
CA ASN A 82 0.72 3.93 -0.74
C ASN A 82 0.48 3.46 0.70
N PRO A 83 0.78 4.31 1.70
CA PRO A 83 0.63 3.93 3.11
C PRO A 83 -0.81 3.55 3.49
N THR A 84 -1.81 4.16 2.84
CA THR A 84 -3.23 3.91 3.14
C THR A 84 -3.63 2.51 2.70
N ASP A 85 -3.38 2.17 1.44
CA ASP A 85 -3.72 0.86 0.89
C ASP A 85 -2.88 -0.24 1.52
N TRP A 86 -1.62 0.05 1.85
CA TRP A 86 -0.76 -0.87 2.59
C TRP A 86 -1.33 -1.19 3.97
N ASN A 87 -1.73 -0.17 4.74
CA ASN A 87 -2.34 -0.36 6.07
C ASN A 87 -3.64 -1.17 6.01
N ASN A 88 -4.43 -1.04 4.93
CA ASN A 88 -5.65 -1.82 4.76
C ASN A 88 -5.36 -3.32 4.60
N ILE A 89 -4.36 -3.66 3.77
CA ILE A 89 -3.91 -5.05 3.59
C ILE A 89 -3.28 -5.57 4.90
N ASP A 90 -2.48 -4.75 5.57
CA ASP A 90 -1.81 -5.09 6.82
C ASP A 90 -2.81 -5.47 7.92
N ALA A 91 -3.85 -4.65 8.11
CA ALA A 91 -4.91 -4.93 9.08
C ALA A 91 -5.68 -6.23 8.76
N ALA A 92 -5.94 -6.51 7.48
CA ALA A 92 -6.58 -7.77 7.08
C ALA A 92 -5.64 -8.99 7.25
N SER A 93 -4.34 -8.77 7.05
CA SER A 93 -3.29 -9.78 7.27
C SER A 93 -3.22 -10.18 8.73
N ASP A 94 -3.19 -9.19 9.63
CA ASP A 94 -3.24 -9.39 11.08
C ASP A 94 -4.46 -10.20 11.52
N ALA A 95 -5.64 -9.89 10.97
CA ALA A 95 -6.87 -10.63 11.29
C ALA A 95 -6.78 -12.11 10.86
N ALA A 96 -6.24 -12.39 9.67
CA ALA A 96 -6.06 -13.75 9.18
C ALA A 96 -5.00 -14.53 9.99
N LEU A 97 -3.85 -13.91 10.27
CA LEU A 97 -2.80 -14.48 11.10
C LEU A 97 -3.31 -14.79 12.51
N LYS A 98 -4.03 -13.85 13.13
CA LYS A 98 -4.63 -14.02 14.44
C LYS A 98 -5.63 -15.17 14.46
N ALA A 99 -6.50 -15.29 13.46
CA ALA A 99 -7.50 -16.36 13.39
C ALA A 99 -6.85 -17.75 13.31
N LEU A 100 -5.84 -17.92 12.44
CA LEU A 100 -5.12 -19.18 12.25
C LEU A 100 -4.24 -19.57 13.44
N ARG A 101 -3.68 -18.59 14.17
CA ARG A 101 -2.75 -18.80 15.29
C ARG A 101 -3.42 -18.92 16.66
N ARG A 102 -4.76 -18.93 16.74
CA ARG A 102 -5.47 -19.25 17.98
C ARG A 102 -5.09 -20.65 18.47
N SER A 103 -5.13 -20.87 19.78
CA SER A 103 -4.90 -22.20 20.37
C SER A 103 -5.88 -23.26 19.86
N ALA A 104 -7.11 -22.85 19.55
CA ALA A 104 -8.12 -23.64 18.87
C ALA A 104 -8.74 -22.80 17.73
N PRO A 105 -8.16 -22.81 16.52
CA PRO A 105 -8.67 -22.01 15.41
C PRO A 105 -10.03 -22.53 14.93
N SER A 106 -10.97 -21.62 14.73
CA SER A 106 -12.28 -21.93 14.12
C SER A 106 -12.16 -21.91 12.61
N ALA A 107 -12.55 -22.99 11.94
CA ALA A 107 -12.52 -23.06 10.48
C ALA A 107 -13.38 -21.97 9.84
N ASP A 108 -14.54 -21.65 10.42
CA ASP A 108 -15.43 -20.60 9.89
C ASP A 108 -14.78 -19.21 10.02
N GLU A 109 -14.17 -18.93 11.17
CA GLU A 109 -13.50 -17.65 11.41
C GLU A 109 -12.28 -17.49 10.49
N VAL A 110 -11.48 -18.55 10.34
CA VAL A 110 -10.33 -18.60 9.44
C VAL A 110 -10.76 -18.37 7.99
N ASN A 111 -11.77 -19.08 7.50
CA ASN A 111 -12.24 -18.90 6.13
C ASN A 111 -12.80 -17.49 5.88
N LYS A 112 -13.48 -16.92 6.89
CA LYS A 112 -13.96 -15.53 6.83
C LYS A 112 -12.79 -14.54 6.70
N THR A 113 -11.81 -14.58 7.60
CA THR A 113 -10.69 -13.62 7.58
C THR A 113 -9.80 -13.78 6.35
N LEU A 114 -9.61 -15.01 5.85
CA LEU A 114 -8.91 -15.23 4.57
C LEU A 114 -9.68 -14.68 3.37
N THR A 115 -11.01 -14.77 3.38
CA THR A 115 -11.85 -14.16 2.35
C THR A 115 -11.76 -12.65 2.37
N ASP A 116 -11.79 -12.05 3.57
CA ASP A 116 -11.66 -10.61 3.76
C ASP A 116 -10.26 -10.14 3.31
N LEU A 117 -9.18 -10.84 3.68
CA LEU A 117 -7.82 -10.56 3.19
C LEU A 117 -7.71 -10.65 1.67
N MET A 118 -8.23 -11.71 1.05
CA MET A 118 -8.24 -11.84 -0.41
C MET A 118 -9.02 -10.71 -1.09
N ALA A 119 -10.11 -10.23 -0.48
CA ALA A 119 -10.89 -9.11 -1.01
C ALA A 119 -10.08 -7.81 -0.98
N VAL A 120 -9.38 -7.52 0.12
CA VAL A 120 -8.53 -6.32 0.24
C VAL A 120 -7.31 -6.43 -0.69
N LEU A 121 -6.68 -7.59 -0.84
CA LEU A 121 -5.60 -7.79 -1.83
C LEU A 121 -6.04 -7.57 -3.28
N LYS A 122 -7.32 -7.79 -3.60
CA LYS A 122 -7.90 -7.51 -4.93
C LYS A 122 -8.31 -6.06 -5.09
N ASN A 123 -8.65 -5.39 -4.00
CA ASN A 123 -9.04 -3.98 -3.99
C ASN A 123 -8.53 -3.30 -2.70
N PRO A 124 -7.26 -2.86 -2.68
CA PRO A 124 -6.61 -2.33 -1.48
C PRO A 124 -7.27 -1.06 -0.91
N THR A 125 -8.05 -0.37 -1.73
CA THR A 125 -8.83 0.81 -1.32
C THR A 125 -10.02 0.47 -0.42
N GLN A 126 -10.41 -0.80 -0.35
CA GLN A 126 -11.47 -1.27 0.53
C GLN A 126 -10.93 -1.47 1.95
N LEU A 127 -11.58 -0.85 2.94
CA LEU A 127 -11.28 -1.10 4.35
C LEU A 127 -11.55 -2.57 4.73
N ALA A 128 -10.68 -3.13 5.56
CA ALA A 128 -10.91 -4.41 6.21
C ALA A 128 -12.23 -4.34 7.01
N ARG A 129 -13.11 -5.34 6.81
CA ARG A 129 -14.47 -5.39 7.41
C ARG A 129 -14.52 -6.28 8.64
#